data_AF-A0A7X0ADM8-F1
#
_entry.id   AF-A0A7X0ADM8-F1
#
_cell.length_a   1.000
_cell.length_b   1.000
_cell.length_c   1.000
_cell.angle_alpha   90.00
_cell.angle_beta   90.00
_cell.angle_gamma   90.00
#
_symmetry.space_group_name_H-M   'P 1'
#
loop_
_entity.id
_entity.type
_entity.pdbx_description
1 polymer ?
#
loop_
_entity_poly.entity_id
_entity_poly.type
_entity_poly.pdbx_seq_one_letter_code
_entity_poly.pdbx_strand_id
1 'polypeptide(L)'
;MAHRAFGNSAKWIYFIVFAFLAKNALAACTTSDWRHGLGRPEHGAIYFGVIGSHDVRMMLHLDPATDHLDGVYGYSDQPGLLELSGTLRADATGADLDERDSQGHPTGHISLSFAQHLEPWQDPVSAKEYPARCDAPLGTWQSLSTNKSRRIDLHRDGEWVAGNEGEEQMDDIVALKLRRAILVNDRSAFAALLQYPFYTVGFRSGFHAWNRPEDVIKYYAEIMRIPDIFVREAVPHVLAANATGAAFMRGSVYLAHGKVTMVCEGRCPIVANFEHPAM
;
A
#
# COMPACT_ATOMS: atom_id res chain seq x y z
N MET A 1 50.30 65.85 -5.74
CA MET A 1 49.52 65.33 -4.60
C MET A 1 48.05 65.37 -4.99
N ALA A 2 47.23 64.33 -4.92
CA ALA A 2 47.42 62.92 -4.65
C ALA A 2 46.21 62.19 -5.26
N HIS A 3 46.51 61.07 -5.92
CA HIS A 3 45.75 59.81 -6.00
C HIS A 3 44.25 59.73 -6.36
N ARG A 4 44.03 58.94 -7.43
CA ARG A 4 42.83 58.13 -7.78
C ARG A 4 42.32 57.28 -6.60
N ALA A 5 41.02 57.00 -6.55
CA ALA A 5 40.49 55.66 -6.28
C ALA A 5 38.99 55.48 -6.65
N PHE A 6 38.76 54.55 -7.58
CA PHE A 6 37.71 53.53 -7.63
C PHE A 6 36.28 53.86 -7.16
N GLY A 7 35.39 54.09 -8.14
CA GLY A 7 33.95 53.87 -7.96
C GLY A 7 33.62 52.39 -8.11
N ASN A 8 33.31 51.74 -6.99
CA ASN A 8 32.98 50.32 -6.92
C ASN A 8 31.62 50.00 -7.55
N SER A 9 31.67 49.20 -8.60
CA SER A 9 30.57 48.41 -9.17
C SER A 9 30.11 47.34 -8.19
N ALA A 10 29.04 47.58 -7.42
CA ALA A 10 28.42 46.55 -6.59
C ALA A 10 26.97 46.89 -6.22
N LYS A 11 26.07 46.92 -7.21
CA LYS A 11 24.61 46.95 -6.97
C LYS A 11 23.83 46.13 -8.00
N TRP A 12 24.24 44.87 -8.21
CA TRP A 12 23.47 43.93 -9.03
C TRP A 12 23.65 42.47 -8.55
N ILE A 13 23.64 42.19 -7.24
CA ILE A 13 23.62 40.81 -6.74
C ILE A 13 22.79 40.74 -5.45
N TYR A 14 21.49 41.01 -5.52
CA TYR A 14 20.55 40.67 -4.43
C TYR A 14 19.14 40.30 -4.96
N PHE A 15 19.07 39.76 -6.17
CA PHE A 15 17.82 39.25 -6.75
C PHE A 15 17.93 37.87 -7.43
N ILE A 16 19.00 37.12 -7.13
CA ILE A 16 19.20 35.75 -7.61
C ILE A 16 19.70 34.87 -6.47
N VAL A 17 18.89 34.74 -5.40
CA VAL A 17 19.04 33.64 -4.43
C VAL A 17 17.68 33.04 -4.04
N PHE A 18 16.55 33.67 -4.39
CA PHE A 18 15.21 33.13 -4.13
C PHE A 18 14.63 32.24 -5.24
N ALA A 19 15.40 31.93 -6.29
CA ALA A 19 14.94 31.11 -7.43
C ALA A 19 15.43 29.65 -7.41
N PHE A 20 16.14 29.21 -6.37
CA PHE A 20 16.72 27.85 -6.30
C PHE A 20 16.06 26.89 -5.29
N LEU A 21 14.90 27.26 -4.71
CA LEU A 21 14.05 26.32 -3.95
C LEU A 21 12.82 25.83 -4.74
N ALA A 22 12.69 26.21 -6.01
CA ALA A 22 11.66 25.67 -6.91
C ALA A 22 12.19 24.45 -7.67
N LYS A 23 12.51 23.37 -6.96
CA LYS A 23 12.70 22.03 -7.55
C LYS A 23 12.03 21.00 -6.65
N ASN A 24 10.70 21.01 -6.76
CA ASN A 24 9.78 19.88 -6.64
C ASN A 24 8.37 20.49 -6.66
N ALA A 25 8.04 21.19 -7.76
CA ALA A 25 6.65 21.44 -8.06
C ALA A 25 6.06 20.08 -8.43
N LEU A 26 5.62 19.32 -7.42
CA LEU A 26 4.60 18.30 -7.60
C LEU A 26 3.48 19.01 -8.37
N ALA A 27 3.20 18.57 -9.59
CA ALA A 27 2.13 19.15 -10.38
C ALA A 27 0.86 19.09 -9.53
N ALA A 28 0.33 20.26 -9.15
CA ALA A 28 -0.77 20.34 -8.21
C ALA A 28 -1.99 19.67 -8.82
N CYS A 29 -2.42 18.58 -8.21
CA CYS A 29 -3.64 17.88 -8.53
C CYS A 29 -4.85 18.82 -8.43
N THR A 30 -5.74 18.79 -9.41
CA THR A 30 -7.01 19.52 -9.26
C THR A 30 -7.92 18.78 -8.30
N THR A 31 -8.86 19.49 -7.69
CA THR A 31 -9.72 18.96 -6.62
C THR A 31 -10.63 17.80 -7.07
N SER A 32 -10.95 17.70 -8.36
CA SER A 32 -11.70 16.58 -8.93
C SER A 32 -10.86 15.31 -9.10
N ASP A 33 -9.55 15.44 -9.31
CA ASP A 33 -8.69 14.32 -9.75
C ASP A 33 -8.34 13.36 -8.60
N TRP A 34 -8.27 13.85 -7.36
CA TRP A 34 -7.95 13.00 -6.21
C TRP A 34 -9.18 12.47 -5.46
N ARG A 35 -10.38 13.08 -5.60
CA ARG A 35 -11.62 12.46 -5.11
C ARG A 35 -11.85 11.11 -5.79
N HIS A 36 -11.50 11.00 -7.08
CA HIS A 36 -11.40 9.70 -7.77
C HIS A 36 -10.33 8.78 -7.16
N GLY A 37 -9.23 9.36 -6.68
CA GLY A 37 -8.17 8.68 -5.96
C GLY A 37 -8.57 8.10 -4.60
N LEU A 38 -9.71 8.50 -4.02
CA LEU A 38 -10.34 7.88 -2.84
C LEU A 38 -11.40 6.82 -3.18
N GLY A 39 -11.56 6.49 -4.47
CA GLY A 39 -12.51 5.47 -4.91
C GLY A 39 -13.93 6.02 -5.03
N ARG A 40 -14.90 5.10 -5.09
CA ARG A 40 -16.33 5.43 -5.14
C ARG A 40 -16.90 5.48 -3.72
N PRO A 41 -17.98 6.22 -3.44
CA PRO A 41 -18.59 6.27 -2.12
C PRO A 41 -19.00 4.90 -1.55
N GLU A 42 -19.28 3.92 -2.40
CA GLU A 42 -19.59 2.56 -1.98
C GLU A 42 -18.36 1.69 -1.65
N HIS A 43 -17.15 2.17 -1.96
CA HIS A 43 -15.89 1.43 -1.89
C HIS A 43 -14.85 2.18 -1.05
N GLY A 44 -14.01 1.45 -0.31
CA GLY A 44 -12.80 2.01 0.28
C GLY A 44 -11.65 2.04 -0.72
N ALA A 45 -10.76 3.02 -0.64
CA ALA A 45 -9.50 3.03 -1.35
C ALA A 45 -8.41 2.35 -0.53
N ILE A 46 -7.74 1.36 -1.10
CA ILE A 46 -6.61 0.68 -0.46
C ILE A 46 -5.31 1.24 -1.00
N TYR A 47 -4.40 1.59 -0.09
CA TYR A 47 -3.06 2.10 -0.37
C TYR A 47 -2.00 1.28 0.34
N PHE A 48 -0.85 1.08 -0.31
CA PHE A 48 0.32 0.41 0.23
C PHE A 48 1.53 1.35 0.17
N GLY A 49 2.41 1.30 1.16
CA GLY A 49 3.65 2.07 1.16
C GLY A 49 4.26 2.10 2.54
N VAL A 50 4.76 3.26 2.97
CA VAL A 50 5.53 3.40 4.22
C VAL A 50 5.05 4.52 5.14
N ILE A 51 5.18 4.29 6.45
CA ILE A 51 5.15 5.33 7.49
C ILE A 51 6.49 5.27 8.24
N GLY A 52 7.36 6.26 7.97
CA GLY A 52 8.73 6.26 8.45
C GLY A 52 9.53 5.13 7.80
N SER A 53 9.82 4.08 8.59
CA SER A 53 10.60 2.91 8.15
C SER A 53 9.79 1.61 8.17
N HIS A 54 8.46 1.69 8.34
CA HIS A 54 7.60 0.53 8.40
C HIS A 54 6.68 0.48 7.19
N ASP A 55 6.59 -0.69 6.55
CA ASP A 55 5.62 -0.93 5.49
C ASP A 55 4.21 -1.00 6.10
N VAL A 56 3.28 -0.33 5.44
CA VAL A 56 1.88 -0.26 5.84
C VAL A 56 0.95 -0.52 4.68
N ARG A 57 -0.27 -0.94 5.01
CA ARG A 57 -1.42 -0.88 4.11
C ARG A 57 -2.56 -0.18 4.82
N MET A 58 -3.16 0.77 4.13
CA MET A 58 -4.19 1.68 4.63
C MET A 58 -5.42 1.61 3.73
N MET A 59 -6.60 1.44 4.32
CA MET A 59 -7.86 1.71 3.65
C MET A 59 -8.41 3.05 4.13
N LEU A 60 -8.83 3.89 3.19
CA LEU A 60 -9.58 5.12 3.46
C LEU A 60 -10.91 5.06 2.73
N HIS A 61 -11.97 5.47 3.40
CA HIS A 61 -13.31 5.57 2.85
C HIS A 61 -13.85 6.98 3.09
N LEU A 62 -14.40 7.58 2.05
CA LEU A 62 -14.94 8.94 2.06
C LEU A 62 -16.46 8.90 2.05
N ASP A 63 -17.09 9.45 3.09
CA ASP A 63 -18.50 9.80 3.05
C ASP A 63 -18.67 11.15 2.33
N PRO A 64 -19.21 11.16 1.09
CA PRO A 64 -19.35 12.39 0.31
C PRO A 64 -20.42 13.33 0.88
N ALA A 65 -21.31 12.88 1.77
CA ALA A 65 -22.35 13.71 2.34
C ALA A 65 -21.82 14.62 3.45
N THR A 66 -20.78 14.18 4.15
CA THR A 66 -20.22 14.86 5.32
C THR A 66 -18.78 15.32 5.13
N ASP A 67 -18.14 14.95 4.01
CA ASP A 67 -16.69 15.06 3.76
C ASP A 67 -15.86 14.40 4.89
N HIS A 68 -16.46 13.44 5.59
CA HIS A 68 -15.81 12.63 6.61
C HIS A 68 -14.98 11.52 5.95
N LEU A 69 -13.78 11.33 6.48
CA LEU A 69 -12.92 10.21 6.12
C LEU A 69 -12.79 9.27 7.31
N ASP A 70 -13.12 8.02 7.08
CA ASP A 70 -12.84 6.91 7.98
C ASP A 70 -11.84 5.95 7.32
N GLY A 71 -11.24 5.09 8.13
CA GLY A 71 -10.30 4.12 7.60
C GLY A 71 -9.61 3.29 8.65
N VAL A 72 -8.76 2.38 8.18
CA VAL A 72 -7.90 1.55 9.02
C VAL A 72 -6.56 1.37 8.34
N TYR A 73 -5.51 1.12 9.12
CA TYR A 73 -4.25 0.68 8.56
C TYR A 73 -3.50 -0.29 9.48
N GLY A 74 -2.65 -1.13 8.89
CA GLY A 74 -1.84 -2.10 9.60
C GLY A 74 -0.39 -2.09 9.13
N TYR A 75 0.52 -2.49 10.02
CA TYR A 75 1.96 -2.61 9.73
C TYR A 75 2.33 -4.03 9.28
N SER A 76 3.39 -4.17 8.47
CA SER A 76 3.89 -5.48 8.07
C SER A 76 4.44 -6.30 9.24
N ASP A 77 4.92 -5.66 10.31
CA ASP A 77 5.62 -6.29 11.43
C ASP A 77 4.76 -6.42 12.71
N GLN A 78 3.53 -5.92 12.72
CA GLN A 78 2.66 -5.93 13.90
C GLN A 78 1.29 -6.55 13.60
N PRO A 79 0.70 -7.31 14.55
CA PRO A 79 -0.69 -7.73 14.44
C PRO A 79 -1.64 -6.57 14.73
N GLY A 80 -2.84 -6.64 14.17
CA GLY A 80 -3.91 -5.68 14.43
C GLY A 80 -3.92 -4.49 13.48
N LEU A 81 -5.00 -3.72 13.58
CA LEU A 81 -5.26 -2.52 12.81
C LEU A 81 -5.35 -1.31 13.74
N LEU A 82 -5.02 -0.15 13.20
CA LEU A 82 -5.25 1.16 13.81
C LEU A 82 -6.38 1.84 13.06
N GLU A 83 -7.28 2.47 13.79
CA GLU A 83 -8.42 3.19 13.23
C GLU A 83 -8.02 4.61 12.84
N LEU A 84 -8.63 5.12 11.78
CA LEU A 84 -8.45 6.47 11.26
C LEU A 84 -9.81 7.17 11.19
N SER A 85 -9.86 8.42 11.62
CA SER A 85 -11.07 9.23 11.49
C SER A 85 -10.71 10.71 11.34
N GLY A 86 -11.33 11.41 10.41
CA GLY A 86 -11.08 12.83 10.21
C GLY A 86 -11.88 13.41 9.06
N THR A 87 -11.35 14.46 8.43
CA THR A 87 -12.08 15.20 7.39
C THR A 87 -11.15 15.61 6.26
N LEU A 88 -11.75 15.81 5.09
CA LEU A 88 -11.09 16.53 4.02
C LEU A 88 -10.78 17.96 4.43
N ARG A 89 -9.64 18.47 3.98
CA ARG A 89 -9.31 19.88 4.15
C ARG A 89 -10.27 20.75 3.35
N ALA A 90 -10.52 21.97 3.84
CA ALA A 90 -11.40 22.94 3.17
C ALA A 90 -10.93 23.31 1.76
N ASP A 91 -9.62 23.30 1.51
CA ASP A 91 -9.04 23.52 0.18
C ASP A 91 -9.11 22.28 -0.72
N ALA A 92 -9.59 21.16 -0.17
CA ALA A 92 -9.75 19.89 -0.86
C ALA A 92 -8.43 19.46 -1.52
N THR A 93 -7.28 19.64 -0.85
CA THR A 93 -5.97 19.16 -1.35
C THR A 93 -5.45 17.93 -0.60
N GLY A 94 -6.16 17.54 0.46
CA GLY A 94 -5.68 16.58 1.43
C GLY A 94 -6.71 16.26 2.49
N ALA A 95 -6.23 15.55 3.51
CA ALA A 95 -7.01 15.12 4.65
C ALA A 95 -6.20 15.27 5.94
N ASP A 96 -6.90 15.57 7.02
CA ASP A 96 -6.35 15.51 8.36
C ASP A 96 -7.14 14.47 9.15
N LEU A 97 -6.43 13.49 9.70
CA LEU A 97 -6.98 12.27 10.31
C LEU A 97 -6.36 12.08 11.69
N ASP A 98 -7.15 11.64 12.65
CA ASP A 98 -6.68 11.15 13.94
C ASP A 98 -6.58 9.64 13.92
N GLU A 99 -5.46 9.13 14.44
CA GLU A 99 -5.20 7.71 14.60
C GLU A 99 -5.60 7.25 16.00
N ARG A 100 -6.25 6.09 16.07
CA ARG A 100 -6.65 5.46 17.33
C ARG A 100 -6.22 3.99 17.39
N ASP A 101 -5.93 3.54 18.60
CA ASP A 101 -5.68 2.12 18.88
C ASP A 101 -6.98 1.30 18.90
N SER A 102 -6.86 -0.02 19.10
CA SER A 102 -8.00 -0.94 19.20
C SER A 102 -8.94 -0.68 20.40
N GLN A 103 -8.56 0.22 21.31
CA GLN A 103 -9.37 0.65 22.45
C GLN A 103 -10.01 2.04 22.18
N GLY A 104 -9.79 2.62 21.01
CA GLY A 104 -10.25 3.95 20.64
C GLY A 104 -9.42 5.09 21.24
N HIS A 105 -8.27 4.79 21.86
CA HIS A 105 -7.42 5.85 22.40
C HIS A 105 -6.63 6.52 21.27
N PRO A 106 -6.54 7.86 21.26
CA PRO A 106 -5.79 8.58 20.24
C PRO A 106 -4.28 8.35 20.41
N THR A 107 -3.59 7.97 19.33
CA THR A 107 -2.16 7.64 19.33
C THR A 107 -1.33 8.57 18.46
N GLY A 108 -1.94 9.16 17.43
CA GLY A 108 -1.26 10.00 16.45
C GLY A 108 -2.21 10.88 15.66
N HIS A 109 -1.62 11.83 14.93
CA HIS A 109 -2.30 12.66 13.94
C HIS A 109 -1.63 12.47 12.58
N ILE A 110 -2.42 12.35 11.52
CA ILE A 110 -2.00 12.13 10.15
C ILE A 110 -2.46 13.30 9.30
N SER A 111 -1.51 13.87 8.57
CA SER A 111 -1.73 14.99 7.68
C SER A 111 -1.33 14.56 6.27
N LEU A 112 -2.31 14.37 5.39
CA LEU A 112 -2.13 13.85 4.03
C LEU A 112 -2.37 14.93 2.98
N SER A 113 -1.67 14.80 1.86
CA SER A 113 -1.91 15.53 0.62
C SER A 113 -1.94 14.52 -0.52
N PHE A 114 -2.89 14.65 -1.44
CA PHE A 114 -2.99 13.73 -2.57
C PHE A 114 -2.19 14.29 -3.74
N ALA A 115 -1.17 13.54 -4.16
CA ALA A 115 -0.25 13.94 -5.21
C ALA A 115 -0.28 12.97 -6.39
N GLN A 116 0.30 13.41 -7.50
CA GLN A 116 0.58 12.52 -8.63
C GLN A 116 1.70 11.56 -8.24
N HIS A 117 1.49 10.27 -8.47
CA HIS A 117 2.58 9.33 -8.40
C HIS A 117 3.48 9.50 -9.64
N LEU A 118 4.74 9.85 -9.44
CA LEU A 118 5.76 9.83 -10.49
C LEU A 118 6.62 8.58 -10.29
N GLU A 119 6.49 7.60 -11.17
CA GLU A 119 7.41 6.46 -11.17
C GLU A 119 8.85 6.97 -11.40
N PRO A 120 9.88 6.38 -10.77
CA PRO A 120 11.26 6.87 -10.87
C PRO A 120 11.82 6.97 -12.30
N TRP A 121 11.24 6.25 -13.25
CA TRP A 121 11.63 6.22 -14.66
C TRP A 121 10.73 7.06 -15.58
N GLN A 122 9.68 7.69 -15.05
CA GLN A 122 8.81 8.57 -15.84
C GLN A 122 9.43 9.96 -15.93
N ASP A 123 9.76 10.39 -17.15
CA ASP A 123 10.15 11.76 -17.41
C ASP A 123 8.93 12.67 -17.14
N PRO A 124 9.06 13.76 -16.36
CA PRO A 124 7.96 14.71 -16.12
C PRO A 124 7.32 15.27 -17.41
N VAL A 125 8.00 15.21 -18.56
CA VAL A 125 7.42 15.56 -19.87
C VAL A 125 6.46 14.49 -20.39
N SER A 126 6.72 13.22 -20.11
CA SER A 126 5.89 12.06 -20.51
C SER A 126 4.64 11.85 -19.63
N ALA A 127 4.59 12.46 -18.45
CA ALA A 127 3.42 12.47 -17.57
C ALA A 127 2.19 13.19 -18.18
N LYS A 128 2.33 13.84 -19.35
CA LYS A 128 1.21 14.44 -20.09
C LYS A 128 0.36 13.43 -20.87
N GLU A 129 0.86 12.23 -21.16
CA GLU A 129 0.14 11.23 -21.97
C GLU A 129 -0.71 10.27 -21.13
N TYR A 130 -0.44 10.17 -19.83
CA TYR A 130 -1.29 9.46 -18.88
C TYR A 130 -2.09 10.49 -18.09
N PRO A 131 -3.42 10.35 -17.93
CA PRO A 131 -4.15 11.21 -17.00
C PRO A 131 -3.51 11.02 -15.64
N ALA A 132 -2.84 12.07 -15.15
CA ALA A 132 -2.05 11.97 -13.94
C ALA A 132 -3.00 11.62 -12.79
N ARG A 133 -2.86 10.40 -12.27
CA ARG A 133 -3.70 9.93 -11.18
C ARG A 133 -3.19 10.54 -9.90
N CYS A 134 -4.04 11.36 -9.30
CA CYS A 134 -3.78 12.05 -8.05
C CYS A 134 -4.19 11.17 -6.87
N ASP A 135 -3.66 9.95 -6.86
CA ASP A 135 -4.08 8.86 -5.98
C ASP A 135 -2.94 8.36 -5.09
N ALA A 136 -1.87 9.13 -4.95
CA ALA A 136 -0.79 8.86 -3.99
C ALA A 136 -0.93 9.76 -2.75
N PRO A 137 -1.36 9.22 -1.60
CA PRO A 137 -1.34 9.96 -0.34
C PRO A 137 0.11 10.13 0.15
N LEU A 138 0.55 11.37 0.22
CA LEU A 138 1.84 11.77 0.79
C LEU A 138 1.60 12.62 2.03
N GLY A 139 2.45 12.52 3.03
CA GLY A 139 2.21 13.31 4.23
C GLY A 139 3.11 13.07 5.42
N THR A 140 2.57 13.37 6.58
CA THR A 140 3.25 13.19 7.86
C THR A 140 2.33 12.56 8.88
N TRP A 141 2.87 11.59 9.62
CA TRP A 141 2.30 11.08 10.85
C TRP A 141 3.03 11.70 12.04
N GLN A 142 2.30 12.14 13.06
CA GLN A 142 2.84 12.74 14.27
C GLN A 142 2.31 12.00 15.51
N SER A 143 3.23 11.45 16.30
CA SER A 143 2.91 10.79 17.57
C SER A 143 2.40 11.77 18.60
N LEU A 144 1.27 11.47 19.27
CA LEU A 144 0.78 12.30 20.37
C LEU A 144 1.60 12.14 21.66
N SER A 145 2.15 10.95 21.90
CA SER A 145 2.90 10.66 23.13
C SER A 145 4.35 11.12 23.08
N THR A 146 4.99 11.05 21.92
CA THR A 146 6.42 11.35 21.76
C THR A 146 6.71 12.61 20.97
N ASN A 147 5.68 13.21 20.35
CA ASN A 147 5.79 14.33 19.42
C ASN A 147 6.76 14.08 18.24
N LYS A 148 7.08 12.81 17.95
CA LYS A 148 7.91 12.45 16.80
C LYS A 148 7.08 12.46 15.53
N SER A 149 7.65 13.02 14.46
CA SER A 149 7.06 13.02 13.13
C SER A 149 7.71 11.97 12.23
N ARG A 150 6.93 11.35 11.37
CA ARG A 150 7.36 10.37 10.35
C ARG A 150 6.75 10.75 9.01
N ARG A 151 7.51 10.56 7.93
CA ARG A 151 7.01 10.75 6.56
C ARG A 151 6.07 9.59 6.19
N ILE A 152 5.02 9.93 5.46
CA ILE A 152 4.09 8.99 4.82
C ILE A 152 4.31 9.05 3.31
N ASP A 153 4.43 7.89 2.68
CA ASP A 153 4.51 7.74 1.22
C ASP A 153 3.72 6.49 0.82
N LEU A 154 2.55 6.68 0.21
CA LEU A 154 1.61 5.62 -0.11
C LEU A 154 1.24 5.63 -1.61
N HIS A 155 0.95 4.45 -2.13
CA HIS A 155 0.57 4.19 -3.51
C HIS A 155 -0.75 3.44 -3.54
N ARG A 156 -1.60 3.73 -4.53
CA ARG A 156 -2.87 3.02 -4.70
C ARG A 156 -2.62 1.53 -5.01
N ASP A 157 -3.21 0.64 -4.22
CA ASP A 157 -3.09 -0.82 -4.36
C ASP A 157 -4.39 -1.46 -4.87
N GLY A 158 -5.54 -0.88 -4.53
CA GLY A 158 -6.83 -1.43 -4.98
C GLY A 158 -8.06 -0.72 -4.39
N GLU A 159 -9.18 -1.43 -4.39
CA GLU A 159 -10.42 -0.99 -3.75
C GLU A 159 -10.88 -2.05 -2.75
N TRP A 160 -11.53 -1.59 -1.69
CA TRP A 160 -12.26 -2.39 -0.71
C TRP A 160 -13.75 -2.30 -1.04
N VAL A 161 -14.47 -3.42 -1.02
CA VAL A 161 -15.90 -3.46 -1.35
C VAL A 161 -16.68 -3.95 -0.14
N ALA A 162 -17.59 -3.13 0.37
CA ALA A 162 -18.42 -3.49 1.52
C ALA A 162 -19.23 -4.77 1.27
N GLY A 163 -19.26 -5.68 2.25
CA GLY A 163 -20.05 -6.92 2.21
C GLY A 163 -19.27 -8.23 2.40
N ASN A 164 -17.93 -8.20 2.33
CA ASN A 164 -17.07 -9.38 2.50
C ASN A 164 -16.20 -9.36 3.77
N GLU A 165 -16.55 -8.52 4.74
CA GLU A 165 -15.75 -8.25 5.96
C GLU A 165 -15.29 -9.53 6.69
N GLY A 166 -16.15 -10.54 6.79
CA GLY A 166 -15.81 -11.80 7.46
C GLY A 166 -14.77 -12.63 6.72
N GLU A 167 -14.82 -12.65 5.38
CA GLU A 167 -13.86 -13.39 4.56
C GLU A 167 -12.52 -12.66 4.48
N GLU A 168 -12.55 -11.34 4.34
CA GLU A 168 -11.35 -10.50 4.31
C GLU A 168 -10.56 -10.59 5.62
N GLN A 169 -11.24 -10.59 6.78
CA GLN A 169 -10.58 -10.81 8.06
C GLN A 169 -9.91 -12.19 8.15
N MET A 170 -10.53 -13.23 7.58
CA MET A 170 -9.91 -14.56 7.55
C MET A 170 -8.66 -14.58 6.65
N ASP A 171 -8.72 -13.91 5.50
CA ASP A 171 -7.60 -13.82 4.57
C ASP A 171 -6.43 -13.01 5.16
N ASP A 172 -6.68 -11.90 5.86
CA ASP A 172 -5.67 -11.13 6.59
C ASP A 172 -4.96 -11.99 7.66
N ILE A 173 -5.73 -12.73 8.46
CA ILE A 173 -5.19 -13.65 9.47
C ILE A 173 -4.30 -14.73 8.83
N VAL A 174 -4.71 -15.26 7.68
CA VAL A 174 -3.97 -16.29 6.96
C VAL A 174 -2.72 -15.72 6.32
N ALA A 175 -2.78 -14.52 5.72
CA ALA A 175 -1.63 -13.82 5.18
C ALA A 175 -0.58 -13.54 6.27
N LEU A 176 -1.01 -13.16 7.48
CA LEU A 176 -0.12 -12.96 8.62
C LEU A 176 0.57 -14.26 9.04
N LYS A 177 -0.20 -15.34 9.19
CA LYS A 177 0.33 -16.67 9.54
C LYS A 177 1.28 -17.19 8.45
N LEU A 178 0.92 -16.99 7.20
CA LEU A 178 1.70 -17.42 6.03
C LEU A 178 3.05 -16.71 6.00
N ARG A 179 3.05 -15.37 6.10
CA ARG A 179 4.29 -14.59 6.13
C ARG A 179 5.20 -15.03 7.27
N ARG A 180 4.65 -15.22 8.48
CA ARG A 180 5.41 -15.73 9.63
C ARG A 180 6.02 -17.10 9.35
N ALA A 181 5.23 -18.04 8.83
CA ALA A 181 5.70 -19.38 8.49
C ALA A 181 6.86 -19.34 7.48
N ILE A 182 6.76 -18.50 6.44
CA ILE A 182 7.82 -18.35 5.44
C ILE A 182 9.09 -17.75 6.05
N LEU A 183 8.97 -16.66 6.82
CA LEU A 183 10.12 -15.97 7.44
C LEU A 183 10.92 -16.85 8.40
N VAL A 184 10.26 -17.81 9.07
CA VAL A 184 10.92 -18.76 9.99
C VAL A 184 11.15 -20.14 9.35
N ASN A 185 10.85 -20.30 8.06
CA ASN A 185 10.95 -21.57 7.32
C ASN A 185 10.18 -22.73 7.98
N ASP A 186 9.01 -22.45 8.56
CA ASP A 186 8.08 -23.44 9.12
C ASP A 186 7.20 -24.02 8.01
N ARG A 187 7.71 -25.08 7.38
CA ARG A 187 7.08 -25.76 6.25
C ARG A 187 5.76 -26.42 6.63
N SER A 188 5.65 -26.90 7.87
CA SER A 188 4.44 -27.55 8.37
C SER A 188 3.33 -26.54 8.57
N ALA A 189 3.65 -25.38 9.18
CA ALA A 189 2.71 -24.28 9.29
C ALA A 189 2.29 -23.74 7.92
N PHE A 190 3.22 -23.59 6.99
CA PHE A 190 2.92 -23.20 5.61
C PHE A 190 1.92 -24.18 4.95
N ALA A 191 2.21 -25.48 4.98
CA ALA A 191 1.39 -26.50 4.34
C ALA A 191 -0.04 -26.60 4.92
N ALA A 192 -0.22 -26.26 6.21
CA ALA A 192 -1.53 -26.24 6.87
C ALA A 192 -2.44 -25.07 6.43
N LEU A 193 -1.85 -24.00 5.88
CA LEU A 193 -2.58 -22.83 5.39
C LEU A 193 -3.11 -23.00 3.96
N LEU A 194 -2.70 -24.06 3.26
CA LEU A 194 -3.06 -24.27 1.86
C LEU A 194 -4.44 -24.93 1.72
N GLN A 195 -5.13 -24.60 0.62
CA GLN A 195 -6.31 -25.34 0.15
C GLN A 195 -5.83 -26.43 -0.81
N TYR A 196 -6.17 -27.69 -0.54
CA TYR A 196 -5.83 -28.81 -1.41
C TYR A 196 -7.00 -29.15 -2.35
N PRO A 197 -6.75 -29.41 -3.65
CA PRO A 197 -5.45 -29.29 -4.33
C PRO A 197 -4.96 -27.83 -4.37
N PHE A 198 -3.68 -27.65 -4.04
CA PHE A 198 -2.98 -26.36 -4.02
C PHE A 198 -2.19 -26.20 -5.30
N TYR A 199 -2.12 -25.00 -5.85
CA TYR A 199 -1.50 -24.78 -7.15
C TYR A 199 -0.25 -23.91 -7.10
N THR A 200 0.73 -24.24 -7.93
CA THR A 200 1.87 -23.35 -8.19
C THR A 200 2.01 -23.02 -9.67
N VAL A 201 2.40 -21.79 -9.97
CA VAL A 201 2.67 -21.32 -11.34
C VAL A 201 4.07 -20.75 -11.44
N GLY A 202 4.96 -21.46 -12.14
CA GLY A 202 6.29 -20.96 -12.45
C GLY A 202 6.42 -20.55 -13.91
N PHE A 203 7.27 -19.55 -14.18
CA PHE A 203 7.51 -19.08 -15.54
C PHE A 203 8.13 -20.18 -16.42
N ARG A 204 8.94 -21.06 -15.81
CA ARG A 204 9.62 -22.18 -16.49
C ARG A 204 8.99 -23.54 -16.24
N SER A 205 8.42 -23.75 -15.06
CA SER A 205 7.83 -25.03 -14.66
C SER A 205 6.38 -25.17 -15.11
N GLY A 206 5.68 -24.05 -15.36
CA GLY A 206 4.27 -24.07 -15.72
C GLY A 206 3.37 -24.28 -14.51
N PHE A 207 2.20 -24.88 -14.74
CA PHE A 207 1.18 -25.10 -13.73
C PHE A 207 1.36 -26.48 -13.06
N HIS A 208 1.39 -26.50 -11.72
CA HIS A 208 1.49 -27.73 -10.94
C HIS A 208 0.44 -27.77 -9.84
N ALA A 209 -0.14 -28.96 -9.64
CA ALA A 209 -1.10 -29.23 -8.58
C ALA A 209 -0.45 -30.11 -7.50
N TRP A 210 -0.56 -29.68 -6.25
CA TRP A 210 -0.09 -30.37 -5.06
C TRP A 210 -1.31 -30.88 -4.29
N ASN A 211 -1.42 -32.19 -4.14
CA ASN A 211 -2.62 -32.80 -3.58
C ASN A 211 -2.52 -33.08 -2.07
N ARG A 212 -1.32 -33.02 -1.50
CA ARG A 212 -1.07 -33.45 -0.12
C ARG A 212 -0.05 -32.55 0.60
N PRO A 213 -0.21 -32.35 1.92
CA PRO A 213 0.74 -31.58 2.73
C PRO A 213 2.16 -32.14 2.73
N GLU A 214 2.32 -33.46 2.70
CA GLU A 214 3.64 -34.10 2.76
C GLU A 214 4.47 -33.76 1.51
N ASP A 215 3.81 -33.69 0.35
CA ASP A 215 4.45 -33.29 -0.91
C ASP A 215 4.88 -31.82 -0.84
N VAL A 216 4.01 -30.93 -0.35
CA VAL A 216 4.34 -29.51 -0.18
C VAL A 216 5.54 -29.32 0.76
N ILE A 217 5.59 -30.03 1.88
CA ILE A 217 6.70 -29.94 2.84
C ILE A 217 8.00 -30.45 2.19
N LYS A 218 7.91 -31.57 1.44
CA LYS A 218 9.06 -32.18 0.76
C LYS A 218 9.62 -31.27 -0.34
N TYR A 219 8.77 -30.63 -1.12
CA TYR A 219 9.14 -29.79 -2.27
C TYR A 219 9.04 -28.29 -1.99
N TYR A 220 9.06 -27.89 -0.72
CA TYR A 220 8.88 -26.50 -0.29
C TYR A 220 9.81 -25.50 -1.00
N ALA A 221 11.07 -25.84 -1.23
CA ALA A 221 12.03 -24.96 -1.90
C ALA A 221 11.74 -24.76 -3.40
N GLU A 222 11.02 -25.69 -4.03
CA GLU A 222 10.54 -25.56 -5.42
C GLU A 222 9.29 -24.69 -5.49
N ILE A 223 8.41 -24.83 -4.50
CA ILE A 223 7.16 -24.08 -4.37
C ILE A 223 7.44 -22.60 -4.02
N MET A 224 8.26 -22.37 -3.00
CA MET A 224 8.53 -21.04 -2.45
C MET A 224 9.70 -20.36 -3.16
N ARG A 225 9.48 -20.02 -4.42
CA ARG A 225 10.41 -19.25 -5.27
C ARG A 225 10.12 -17.75 -5.27
N ILE A 226 9.42 -17.26 -4.25
CA ILE A 226 9.16 -15.84 -4.07
C ILE A 226 10.43 -15.18 -3.51
N PRO A 227 10.90 -14.04 -4.08
CA PRO A 227 12.00 -13.28 -3.50
C PRO A 227 11.74 -12.87 -2.05
N ASP A 228 12.74 -13.05 -1.17
CA ASP A 228 12.68 -12.69 0.25
C ASP A 228 12.17 -11.27 0.51
N ILE A 229 12.54 -10.32 -0.36
CA ILE A 229 12.12 -8.92 -0.23
C ILE A 229 10.59 -8.78 -0.31
N PHE A 230 9.93 -9.55 -1.19
CA PHE A 230 8.47 -9.53 -1.31
C PHE A 230 7.78 -10.13 -0.09
N VAL A 231 8.43 -11.06 0.61
CA VAL A 231 7.91 -11.61 1.88
C VAL A 231 8.07 -10.58 3.00
N ARG A 232 9.22 -9.91 3.08
CA ARG A 232 9.52 -8.96 4.16
C ARG A 232 8.67 -7.69 4.08
N GLU A 233 8.48 -7.13 2.89
CA GLU A 233 7.67 -5.94 2.66
C GLU A 233 6.16 -6.21 2.67
N ALA A 234 5.74 -7.48 2.64
CA ALA A 234 4.32 -7.82 2.57
C ALA A 234 3.57 -7.42 3.86
N VAL A 235 2.56 -6.57 3.70
CA VAL A 235 1.66 -6.17 4.77
C VAL A 235 0.44 -7.12 4.77
N PRO A 236 0.19 -7.88 5.85
CA PRO A 236 -0.83 -8.93 5.89
C PRO A 236 -2.19 -8.41 6.37
N HIS A 237 -2.50 -7.16 6.03
CA HIS A 237 -3.71 -6.48 6.49
C HIS A 237 -4.35 -5.79 5.31
N VAL A 238 -5.67 -5.60 5.38
CA VAL A 238 -6.45 -4.80 4.43
C VAL A 238 -6.18 -5.27 3.00
N LEU A 239 -6.12 -6.57 2.77
CA LEU A 239 -5.77 -7.09 1.45
C LEU A 239 -6.78 -6.60 0.39
N ALA A 240 -6.27 -6.14 -0.75
CA ALA A 240 -7.14 -5.86 -1.89
C ALA A 240 -7.74 -7.18 -2.40
N ALA A 241 -9.06 -7.30 -2.24
CA ALA A 241 -9.83 -8.46 -2.64
C ALA A 241 -10.71 -8.15 -3.85
N ASN A 242 -11.05 -9.20 -4.59
CA ASN A 242 -12.09 -9.16 -5.61
C ASN A 242 -13.10 -10.29 -5.33
N ALA A 243 -14.05 -10.50 -6.24
CA ALA A 243 -15.09 -11.52 -6.09
C ALA A 243 -14.57 -12.97 -5.92
N THR A 244 -13.29 -13.23 -6.22
CA THR A 244 -12.71 -14.58 -6.18
C THR A 244 -11.67 -14.76 -5.06
N GLY A 245 -11.33 -13.71 -4.31
CA GLY A 245 -10.30 -13.75 -3.26
C GLY A 245 -9.33 -12.57 -3.29
N ALA A 246 -8.24 -12.68 -2.52
CA ALA A 246 -7.28 -11.62 -2.26
C ALA A 246 -5.87 -11.92 -2.77
N ALA A 247 -5.19 -10.89 -3.28
CA ALA A 247 -3.81 -10.98 -3.74
C ALA A 247 -2.83 -10.55 -2.63
N PHE A 248 -1.77 -11.32 -2.42
CA PHE A 248 -0.75 -11.05 -1.40
C PHE A 248 0.67 -11.22 -1.95
N MET A 249 1.68 -10.61 -1.29
CA MET A 249 3.09 -10.59 -1.72
C MET A 249 3.26 -10.13 -3.18
N ARG A 250 2.80 -8.90 -3.49
CA ARG A 250 2.74 -8.33 -4.86
C ARG A 250 1.95 -9.20 -5.85
N GLY A 251 0.95 -9.92 -5.32
CA GLY A 251 0.10 -10.84 -6.08
C GLY A 251 0.75 -12.19 -6.41
N SER A 252 1.88 -12.53 -5.79
CA SER A 252 2.52 -13.85 -5.95
C SER A 252 1.84 -14.93 -5.13
N VAL A 253 0.96 -14.56 -4.21
CA VAL A 253 0.13 -15.46 -3.42
C VAL A 253 -1.32 -15.07 -3.64
N TYR A 254 -2.18 -16.07 -3.86
CA TYR A 254 -3.63 -15.88 -3.92
C TYR A 254 -4.29 -16.57 -2.73
N LEU A 255 -5.13 -15.82 -2.02
CA LEU A 255 -5.93 -16.28 -0.90
C LEU A 255 -7.40 -16.28 -1.28
N ALA A 256 -8.14 -17.27 -0.81
CA ALA A 256 -9.59 -17.31 -0.89
C ALA A 256 -10.14 -18.10 0.30
N HIS A 257 -11.22 -17.59 0.90
CA HIS A 257 -11.94 -18.22 2.01
C HIS A 257 -11.03 -18.69 3.15
N GLY A 258 -10.05 -17.87 3.54
CA GLY A 258 -9.12 -18.19 4.63
C GLY A 258 -8.11 -19.29 4.30
N LYS A 259 -7.78 -19.48 3.02
CA LYS A 259 -6.77 -20.43 2.56
C LYS A 259 -5.93 -19.88 1.43
N VAL A 260 -4.68 -20.35 1.33
CA VAL A 260 -3.83 -20.10 0.17
C VAL A 260 -4.16 -21.11 -0.91
N THR A 261 -4.61 -20.61 -2.06
CA THR A 261 -5.03 -21.44 -3.19
C THR A 261 -3.94 -21.53 -4.26
N MET A 262 -3.08 -20.52 -4.34
CA MET A 262 -2.02 -20.46 -5.34
C MET A 262 -0.77 -19.71 -4.87
N VAL A 263 0.40 -20.19 -5.29
CA VAL A 263 1.68 -19.47 -5.22
C VAL A 263 2.33 -19.39 -6.61
N CYS A 264 2.81 -18.23 -7.00
CA CYS A 264 3.39 -17.98 -8.31
C CYS A 264 4.80 -17.39 -8.20
N GLU A 265 5.66 -17.66 -9.19
CA GLU A 265 7.00 -17.04 -9.28
C GLU A 265 6.94 -15.51 -9.56
N GLY A 266 5.78 -15.02 -10.01
CA GLY A 266 5.47 -13.60 -10.20
C GLY A 266 4.00 -13.36 -9.86
N ARG A 267 3.32 -12.40 -10.52
CA ARG A 267 1.90 -12.17 -10.27
C ARG A 267 1.06 -13.38 -10.71
N CYS A 268 0.25 -13.91 -9.82
CA CYS A 268 -0.69 -14.97 -10.15
C CYS A 268 -1.74 -14.47 -11.16
N PRO A 269 -2.13 -15.32 -12.12
CA PRO A 269 -3.28 -14.99 -12.97
C PRO A 269 -4.51 -14.81 -12.09
N ILE A 270 -5.33 -13.80 -12.38
CA ILE A 270 -6.65 -13.68 -11.77
C ILE A 270 -7.47 -14.84 -12.32
N VAL A 271 -7.63 -15.90 -11.54
CA VAL A 271 -8.37 -17.06 -12.02
C VAL A 271 -9.83 -16.89 -11.69
N ALA A 272 -10.57 -16.29 -12.63
CA ALA A 272 -12.01 -16.42 -12.66
C ALA A 272 -12.31 -17.90 -12.96
N ASN A 273 -12.83 -18.61 -11.97
CA ASN A 273 -13.35 -19.98 -12.09
C ASN A 273 -12.27 -21.08 -12.29
N PHE A 274 -11.58 -21.46 -11.22
CA PHE A 274 -11.39 -22.90 -11.03
C PHE A 274 -12.72 -23.44 -10.52
N GLU A 275 -13.59 -23.86 -11.43
CA GLU A 275 -14.67 -24.76 -11.05
C GLU A 275 -14.02 -25.93 -10.33
N HIS A 276 -14.29 -26.05 -9.03
CA HIS A 276 -14.00 -27.28 -8.31
C HIS A 276 -14.63 -28.41 -9.13
N PRO A 277 -13.86 -29.38 -9.66
CA PRO A 277 -14.50 -30.60 -10.14
C PRO A 277 -15.27 -31.14 -8.95
N ALA A 278 -16.60 -31.20 -9.09
CA ALA A 278 -17.50 -31.66 -8.05
C ALA A 278 -16.96 -32.97 -7.46
N MET A 279 -16.80 -33.00 -6.14
CA MET A 279 -16.45 -34.22 -5.40
C MET A 279 -17.55 -35.27 -5.54
#